data_AF-A0A1S8CKS9-F1
#
_entry.id   AF-A0A1S8CKS9-F1
#
_cell.length_a   1.000
_cell.length_b   1.000
_cell.length_c   1.000
_cell.angle_alpha   90.00
_cell.angle_beta   90.00
_cell.angle_gamma   90.00
#
_symmetry.space_group_name_H-M   'P 1'
#
loop_
_entity.id
_entity.type
_entity.pdbx_description
1 polymer ?
#
loop_
_entity_poly.entity_id
_entity_poly.type
_entity_poly.pdbx_seq_one_letter_code
_entity_poly.pdbx_strand_id
1 'polypeptide(L)'
;MTDLTYASLLIWMLVVHLVADFPLQPLSWVQDKAQNRRRSRFLLLHALLHGVLAAFAISLFGLIHSGLSALNVLSALLIISISHYLIDLMKVTWFTRISSVNSLLLDQGLHMAVILCLWLYLSPHAGEVLYVIWQQASGWQLSLTLLAYLLIYMPMGILIGQLLAHWAPQMPLSAKADNDSLLRAGKQIGYLERTLILTFVLIGQIPAIGFLLAAKSIFRFGDLRQTGDKMRTEYVLLGTLFSFTLTIMLGLMIKKLL
;
A
#
# COMPACT_ATOMS: atom_id res chain seq x y z
N MET A 1 19.53 -24.20 3.33
CA MET A 1 18.36 -23.63 4.04
C MET A 1 18.66 -22.17 4.20
N THR A 2 17.86 -21.27 3.62
CA THR A 2 18.10 -19.82 3.76
C THR A 2 17.85 -19.43 5.22
N ASP A 3 18.87 -18.97 5.92
CA ASP A 3 18.72 -18.45 7.26
C ASP A 3 17.95 -17.13 7.22
N LEU A 4 16.66 -17.18 7.59
CA LEU A 4 15.77 -16.02 7.65
C LEU A 4 15.84 -15.28 8.98
N THR A 5 16.80 -15.61 9.86
CA THR A 5 16.95 -14.99 11.18
C THR A 5 17.02 -13.46 11.09
N TYR A 6 17.80 -12.94 10.13
CA TYR A 6 17.93 -11.50 9.90
C TYR A 6 16.68 -10.85 9.29
N ALA A 7 15.72 -11.61 8.74
CA ALA A 7 14.44 -11.04 8.29
C ALA A 7 13.65 -10.44 9.47
N SER A 8 13.76 -11.04 10.67
CA SER A 8 13.14 -10.48 11.87
C SER A 8 13.77 -9.15 12.29
N LEU A 9 15.06 -8.92 12.03
CA LEU A 9 15.72 -7.64 12.26
C LEU A 9 15.12 -6.53 11.38
N LEU A 10 14.83 -6.82 10.11
CA LEU A 10 14.15 -5.87 9.23
C LEU A 10 12.81 -5.46 9.84
N ILE A 11 12.00 -6.43 10.28
CA ILE A 11 10.70 -6.17 10.90
C ILE A 11 10.86 -5.27 12.14
N TRP A 12 11.82 -5.56 13.02
CA TRP A 12 12.08 -4.73 14.20
C TRP A 12 12.46 -3.29 13.85
N MET A 13 13.31 -3.09 12.83
CA MET A 13 13.66 -1.75 12.36
C MET A 13 12.46 -0.99 11.78
N LEU A 14 11.57 -1.70 11.06
CA LEU A 14 10.33 -1.12 10.54
C LEU A 14 9.36 -0.74 11.66
N VAL A 15 9.20 -1.61 12.66
CA VAL A 15 8.36 -1.32 13.83
C VAL A 15 8.88 -0.09 14.57
N VAL A 16 10.19 -0.04 14.83
CA VAL A 16 10.82 1.13 15.48
C VAL A 16 10.59 2.40 14.66
N HIS A 17 10.82 2.36 13.35
CA HIS A 17 10.57 3.50 12.47
C HIS A 17 9.11 3.97 12.55
N LEU A 18 8.14 3.07 12.42
CA LEU A 18 6.72 3.41 12.50
C LEU A 18 6.32 3.97 13.87
N VAL A 19 6.83 3.40 14.97
CA VAL A 19 6.57 3.89 16.32
C VAL A 19 7.17 5.28 16.53
N ALA A 20 8.38 5.51 16.00
CA ALA A 20 9.06 6.79 16.10
C ALA A 20 8.37 7.89 15.27
N ASP A 21 7.99 7.60 14.02
CA ASP A 21 7.39 8.58 13.10
C ASP A 21 5.96 8.97 13.44
N PHE A 22 5.18 8.09 14.07
CA PHE A 22 3.76 8.31 14.33
C PHE A 22 3.46 8.48 15.84
N PRO A 23 3.45 7.42 16.69
CA PRO A 23 3.22 7.58 18.13
C PRO A 23 4.16 8.54 18.86
N LEU A 24 5.47 8.48 18.58
CA LEU A 24 6.49 9.23 19.33
C LEU A 24 6.83 10.59 18.70
N GLN A 25 6.11 11.01 17.65
CA GLN A 25 6.25 12.33 17.04
C GLN A 25 5.04 13.21 17.42
N PRO A 26 5.15 14.07 18.46
CA PRO A 26 4.08 14.98 18.82
C PRO A 26 3.72 15.95 17.69
N LEU A 27 2.43 16.32 17.62
CA LEU A 27 1.95 17.32 16.64
C LEU A 27 2.68 18.66 16.76
N SER A 28 3.12 19.05 17.96
CA SER A 28 3.90 20.27 18.18
C SER A 28 5.25 20.25 17.44
N TRP A 29 5.89 19.08 17.33
CA TRP A 29 7.14 18.93 16.58
C TRP A 29 6.87 19.08 15.08
N VAL A 30 5.78 18.49 14.58
CA VAL A 30 5.38 18.59 13.17
C VAL A 30 5.09 20.05 12.79
N GLN A 31 4.35 20.76 13.64
CA GLN A 31 4.04 22.18 13.44
C GLN A 31 5.29 23.06 13.45
N ASP A 32 6.20 22.85 14.42
CA ASP A 32 7.46 23.59 14.49
C ASP A 32 8.34 23.32 13.26
N LYS A 33 8.47 22.05 12.83
CA LYS A 33 9.20 21.68 11.60
C LYS A 33 8.64 22.38 10.36
N ALA A 34 7.32 22.48 10.25
CA ALA A 34 6.67 23.16 9.13
C ALA A 34 6.91 24.68 9.13
N GLN A 35 6.89 25.32 10.32
CA GLN A 35 7.10 26.76 10.47
C GLN A 35 8.56 27.17 10.35
N ASN A 36 9.46 26.48 11.07
CA ASN A 36 10.86 26.85 11.21
C ASN A 36 11.80 26.17 10.19
N ARG A 37 11.30 25.16 9.46
CA ARG A 37 12.05 24.39 8.45
C ARG A 37 13.44 23.99 8.96
N ARG A 38 14.52 24.37 8.28
CA ARG A 38 15.91 24.04 8.64
C ARG A 38 16.33 24.54 10.03
N ARG A 39 15.65 25.54 10.60
CA ARG A 39 15.95 26.07 11.94
C ARG A 39 15.25 25.28 13.06
N SER A 40 14.35 24.36 12.73
CA SER A 40 13.66 23.54 13.71
C SER A 40 14.64 22.59 14.40
N ARG A 41 14.74 22.71 15.73
CA ARG A 41 15.52 21.77 16.56
C ARG A 41 14.88 20.38 16.59
N PHE A 42 13.58 20.28 16.34
CA PHE A 42 12.86 19.01 16.30
C PHE A 42 13.21 18.16 15.08
N LEU A 43 13.80 18.72 14.01
CA LEU A 43 14.42 17.91 12.96
C LEU A 43 15.54 17.02 13.52
N LEU A 44 16.44 17.62 14.31
CA LEU A 44 17.57 16.90 14.90
C LEU A 44 17.12 15.94 16.00
N LEU A 45 16.22 16.38 16.89
CA LEU A 45 15.71 15.52 17.97
C LEU A 45 14.97 14.30 17.41
N HIS A 46 14.13 14.49 16.40
CA HIS A 46 13.39 13.40 15.75
C HIS A 46 14.35 12.43 15.04
N ALA A 47 15.34 12.95 14.33
CA ALA A 47 16.36 12.12 13.69
C ALA A 47 17.19 11.30 14.69
N LEU A 48 17.62 11.91 15.81
CA LEU A 48 18.35 11.20 16.86
C LEU A 48 17.48 10.15 17.56
N LEU A 49 16.20 10.43 17.79
CA LEU A 49 15.25 9.46 18.33
C LEU A 49 15.22 8.19 17.47
N HIS A 50 15.06 8.36 16.15
CA HIS A 50 15.09 7.24 15.20
C HIS A 50 16.40 6.47 15.24
N GLY A 51 17.55 7.16 15.19
CA GLY A 51 18.86 6.50 15.24
C GLY A 51 19.11 5.74 16.55
N VAL A 52 18.72 6.32 17.69
CA VAL A 52 18.87 5.67 19.01
C VAL A 52 17.98 4.45 19.12
N LEU A 53 16.70 4.54 18.72
CA LEU A 53 15.79 3.39 18.77
C LEU A 53 16.23 2.28 17.81
N ALA A 54 16.71 2.62 16.60
CA ALA A 54 17.22 1.64 15.65
C ALA A 54 18.49 0.95 16.21
N ALA A 55 19.43 1.72 16.75
CA ALA A 55 20.63 1.20 17.38
C ALA A 55 20.29 0.30 18.59
N PHE A 56 19.29 0.67 19.38
CA PHE A 56 18.78 -0.14 20.48
C PHE A 56 18.21 -1.47 19.99
N ALA A 57 17.36 -1.47 18.95
CA ALA A 57 16.79 -2.68 18.37
C ALA A 57 17.88 -3.63 17.80
N ILE A 58 18.87 -3.07 17.11
CA ILE A 58 20.00 -3.82 16.54
C ILE A 58 20.88 -4.38 17.66
N SER A 59 21.12 -3.62 18.73
CA SER A 59 21.87 -4.09 19.91
C SER A 59 21.15 -5.27 20.58
N LEU A 60 19.85 -5.14 20.83
CA LEU A 60 19.04 -6.23 21.40
C LEU A 60 19.05 -7.47 20.51
N PHE A 61 18.92 -7.29 19.19
CA PHE A 61 19.01 -8.39 18.25
C PHE A 61 20.38 -9.07 18.29
N GLY A 62 21.47 -8.30 18.39
CA GLY A 62 22.85 -8.80 18.48
C GLY A 62 23.16 -9.51 19.81
N LEU A 63 22.44 -9.23 20.89
CA LEU A 63 22.53 -9.98 22.14
C LEU A 63 21.90 -11.38 22.02
N ILE A 64 20.85 -11.51 21.21
CA ILE A 64 20.12 -12.76 21.00
C ILE A 64 20.78 -13.59 19.88
N HIS A 65 21.28 -12.93 18.84
CA HIS A 65 21.86 -13.55 17.65
C HIS A 65 23.31 -13.10 17.48
N SER A 66 24.24 -14.04 17.45
CA SER A 66 25.64 -13.78 17.14
C SER A 66 25.79 -13.23 15.72
N GLY A 67 26.70 -12.27 15.51
CA GLY A 67 27.05 -11.77 14.17
C GLY A 67 27.01 -10.25 14.01
N LEU A 68 26.54 -9.51 15.02
CA LEU A 68 26.57 -8.05 15.04
C LEU A 68 27.64 -7.53 16.01
N SER A 69 28.43 -6.55 15.55
CA SER A 69 29.46 -5.88 16.35
C SER A 69 29.01 -4.51 16.86
N ALA A 70 29.74 -3.94 17.81
CA ALA A 70 29.52 -2.56 18.27
C ALA A 70 29.63 -1.53 17.12
N LEU A 71 30.46 -1.81 16.12
CA LEU A 71 30.57 -0.97 14.91
C LEU A 71 29.29 -1.01 14.08
N ASN A 72 28.60 -2.15 14.01
CA ASN A 72 27.31 -2.24 13.32
C ASN A 72 26.24 -1.39 14.01
N VAL A 73 26.18 -1.44 15.35
CA VAL A 73 25.25 -0.60 16.13
C VAL A 73 25.55 0.89 15.92
N LEU A 74 26.82 1.28 15.96
CA LEU A 74 27.24 2.65 15.70
C LEU A 74 26.90 3.10 14.26
N SER A 75 27.15 2.24 13.27
CA SER A 75 26.83 2.54 11.87
C SER A 75 25.33 2.76 11.69
N ALA A 76 24.49 1.97 12.34
CA ALA A 76 23.05 2.12 12.26
C ALA A 76 22.57 3.43 12.90
N LEU A 77 23.09 3.77 14.08
CA LEU A 77 22.79 5.04 14.75
C LEU A 77 23.09 6.22 13.82
N LEU A 78 24.28 6.24 13.22
CA LEU A 78 24.73 7.33 12.36
C LEU A 78 23.95 7.36 11.04
N ILE A 79 23.84 6.23 10.34
CA ILE A 79 23.17 6.15 9.04
C ILE A 79 21.71 6.58 9.19
N ILE A 80 20.96 5.99 10.13
CA ILE A 80 19.54 6.31 10.33
C ILE A 80 19.38 7.76 10.78
N SER A 81 20.15 8.25 11.76
CA SER A 81 20.02 9.65 12.21
C SER A 81 20.29 10.64 11.09
N ILE A 82 21.40 10.45 10.36
CA ILE A 82 21.81 11.39 9.31
C ILE A 82 20.81 11.35 8.15
N SER A 83 20.46 10.16 7.66
CA SER A 83 19.53 10.04 6.55
C SER A 83 18.14 10.56 6.91
N HIS A 84 17.66 10.26 8.13
CA HIS A 84 16.33 10.68 8.57
C HIS A 84 16.26 12.20 8.68
N TYR A 85 17.28 12.84 9.25
CA TYR A 85 17.41 14.30 9.26
C TYR A 85 17.37 14.90 7.84
N LEU A 86 18.12 14.31 6.90
CA LEU A 86 18.18 14.80 5.52
C LEU A 86 16.84 14.66 4.80
N ILE A 87 16.17 13.52 4.94
CA ILE A 87 14.87 13.25 4.31
C ILE A 87 13.80 14.17 4.91
N ASP A 88 13.74 14.32 6.24
CA ASP A 88 12.79 15.23 6.89
C ASP A 88 13.04 16.70 6.49
N LEU A 89 14.32 17.09 6.34
CA LEU A 89 14.68 18.40 5.83
C LEU A 89 14.21 18.59 4.38
N MET A 90 14.40 17.59 3.52
CA MET A 90 13.88 17.59 2.14
C MET A 90 12.36 17.68 2.12
N LYS A 91 11.66 16.99 3.03
CA LYS A 91 10.20 17.03 3.16
C LYS A 91 9.69 18.44 3.43
N VAL A 92 10.25 19.11 4.45
CA VAL A 92 9.81 20.46 4.86
C VAL A 92 10.32 21.58 3.96
N THR A 93 11.19 21.29 2.99
CA THR A 93 11.73 22.30 2.06
C THR A 93 11.26 22.08 0.62
N TRP A 94 11.38 20.87 0.07
CA TRP A 94 11.17 20.56 -1.34
C TRP A 94 9.83 19.84 -1.55
N PHE A 95 9.46 18.88 -0.69
CA PHE A 95 8.22 18.12 -0.89
C PHE A 95 6.95 18.93 -0.60
N THR A 96 7.08 20.16 -0.09
CA THR A 96 5.95 21.09 0.01
C THR A 96 5.42 21.53 -1.36
N ARG A 97 6.13 21.22 -2.46
CA ARG A 97 5.73 21.55 -3.84
C ARG A 97 4.85 20.49 -4.52
N ILE A 98 4.68 19.32 -3.89
CA ILE A 98 3.86 18.22 -4.41
C ILE A 98 2.62 18.01 -3.54
N SER A 99 1.69 17.17 -4.00
CA SER A 99 0.48 16.86 -3.24
C SER A 99 0.82 16.21 -1.89
N SER A 100 -0.04 16.41 -0.89
CA SER A 100 0.18 15.89 0.47
C SER A 100 0.37 14.36 0.51
N VAL A 101 -0.39 13.63 -0.31
CA VAL A 101 -0.27 12.17 -0.43
C VAL A 101 1.08 11.78 -1.04
N ASN A 102 1.50 12.43 -2.13
CA ASN A 102 2.79 12.11 -2.76
C ASN A 102 3.96 12.50 -1.86
N SER A 103 3.84 13.59 -1.09
CA SER A 103 4.82 14.00 -0.08
C SER A 103 4.98 12.94 1.00
N LEU A 104 3.86 12.41 1.53
CA LEU A 104 3.87 11.33 2.50
C LEU A 104 4.47 10.04 1.93
N LEU A 105 4.07 9.64 0.72
CA LEU A 105 4.55 8.41 0.09
C LEU A 105 6.06 8.49 -0.23
N LEU A 106 6.53 9.63 -0.73
CA LEU A 106 7.94 9.82 -1.05
C LEU A 106 8.80 9.85 0.21
N ASP A 107 8.34 10.52 1.26
CA ASP A 107 8.98 10.54 2.58
C ASP A 107 9.14 9.12 3.15
N GLN A 108 8.03 8.37 3.27
CA GLN A 108 8.07 7.00 3.79
C GLN A 108 8.84 6.05 2.88
N GLY A 109 8.76 6.24 1.56
CA GLY A 109 9.53 5.45 0.59
C GLY A 109 11.05 5.63 0.72
N LEU A 110 11.52 6.87 0.95
CA LEU A 110 12.93 7.14 1.16
C LEU A 110 13.44 6.56 2.49
N HIS A 111 12.68 6.70 3.58
CA HIS A 111 13.04 6.10 4.87
C HIS A 111 13.10 4.56 4.78
N MET A 112 12.09 3.95 4.13
CA MET A 112 12.07 2.51 3.86
C MET A 112 13.30 2.06 3.06
N ALA A 113 13.70 2.82 2.04
CA ALA A 113 14.88 2.51 1.24
C ALA A 113 16.16 2.53 2.09
N VAL A 114 16.33 3.50 2.99
CA VAL A 114 17.47 3.53 3.92
C VAL A 114 17.46 2.29 4.83
N ILE A 115 16.31 1.97 5.43
CA ILE A 115 16.19 0.82 6.33
C ILE A 115 16.51 -0.49 5.60
N LEU A 116 16.03 -0.66 4.36
CA LEU A 116 16.32 -1.82 3.53
C LEU A 116 17.81 -1.91 3.17
N CYS A 117 18.44 -0.80 2.78
CA CYS A 117 19.88 -0.77 2.49
C CYS A 117 20.73 -1.09 3.73
N LEU A 118 20.37 -0.53 4.89
CA LEU A 118 21.04 -0.83 6.15
C LEU A 118 20.84 -2.30 6.53
N TRP A 119 19.64 -2.83 6.37
CA TRP A 119 19.35 -4.24 6.63
C TRP A 119 20.18 -5.18 5.73
N LEU A 120 20.26 -4.90 4.43
CA LEU A 120 21.11 -5.65 3.50
C LEU A 120 22.59 -5.57 3.88
N TYR A 121 23.06 -4.40 4.32
CA TYR A 121 24.44 -4.23 4.80
C TYR A 121 24.73 -5.04 6.07
N LEU A 122 23.75 -5.15 6.97
CA LEU A 122 23.89 -5.89 8.24
C LEU A 122 23.69 -7.40 8.10
N SER A 123 23.03 -7.86 7.03
CA SER A 123 22.68 -9.27 6.83
C SER A 123 23.87 -10.05 6.21
N PRO A 124 24.41 -11.08 6.91
CA PRO A 124 25.54 -11.87 6.40
C PRO A 124 25.25 -12.57 5.05
N HIS A 125 23.99 -12.95 4.82
CA HIS A 125 23.54 -13.68 3.63
C HIS A 125 22.72 -12.82 2.67
N ALA A 126 22.97 -11.50 2.64
CA ALA A 126 22.21 -10.56 1.80
C ALA A 126 22.17 -10.99 0.31
N GLY A 127 23.29 -11.49 -0.23
CA GLY A 127 23.37 -11.97 -1.61
C GLY A 127 22.42 -13.14 -1.91
N GLU A 128 22.30 -14.10 -0.98
CA GLU A 128 21.38 -15.23 -1.11
C GLU A 128 19.92 -14.78 -1.06
N VAL A 129 19.60 -13.84 -0.16
CA VAL A 129 18.25 -13.29 -0.05
C VAL A 129 17.88 -12.52 -1.32
N LEU A 130 18.78 -11.67 -1.83
CA LEU A 130 18.59 -10.96 -3.09
C LEU A 130 18.43 -11.92 -4.27
N TYR A 131 19.19 -13.01 -4.30
CA TYR A 131 19.05 -14.05 -5.31
C TYR A 131 17.68 -14.73 -5.23
N VAL A 132 17.19 -15.08 -4.04
CA VAL A 132 15.85 -15.68 -3.88
C VAL A 132 14.75 -14.70 -4.31
N ILE A 133 14.85 -13.43 -3.89
CA ILE A 133 13.91 -12.38 -4.30
C ILE A 133 13.95 -12.22 -5.82
N TRP A 134 15.15 -12.19 -6.42
CA TRP A 134 15.32 -12.11 -7.86
C TRP A 134 14.65 -13.28 -8.57
N GLN A 135 14.90 -14.51 -8.14
CA GLN A 135 14.32 -15.70 -8.77
C GLN A 135 12.79 -15.71 -8.68
N GLN A 136 12.22 -15.27 -7.55
CA GLN A 136 10.76 -15.11 -7.41
C GLN A 136 10.22 -13.98 -8.29
N ALA A 137 10.94 -12.85 -8.38
CA ALA A 137 10.53 -11.69 -9.18
C ALA A 137 10.69 -11.92 -10.70
N SER A 138 11.67 -12.72 -11.12
CA SER A 138 11.86 -13.12 -12.51
C SER A 138 10.99 -14.32 -12.91
N GLY A 139 10.27 -14.92 -11.95
CA GLY A 139 9.38 -16.04 -12.20
C GLY A 139 8.20 -15.65 -13.08
N TRP A 140 7.78 -16.57 -13.95
CA TRP A 140 6.57 -16.39 -14.77
C TRP A 140 5.31 -16.25 -13.91
N GLN A 141 5.33 -16.76 -12.67
CA GLN A 141 4.25 -16.62 -11.69
C GLN A 141 3.98 -15.15 -11.33
N LEU A 142 5.02 -14.33 -11.14
CA LEU A 142 4.84 -12.90 -10.88
C LEU A 142 4.26 -12.21 -12.12
N SER A 143 4.82 -12.47 -13.30
CA SER A 143 4.34 -11.92 -14.57
C SER A 143 2.87 -12.28 -14.83
N LEU A 144 2.48 -13.52 -14.55
CA LEU A 144 1.10 -13.99 -14.69
C LEU A 144 0.16 -13.32 -13.69
N THR A 145 0.60 -13.15 -12.44
CA THR A 145 -0.15 -12.44 -11.40
C THR A 145 -0.34 -10.96 -11.76
N LEU A 146 0.72 -10.29 -12.22
CA LEU A 146 0.67 -8.90 -12.68
C LEU A 146 -0.27 -8.74 -13.89
N LEU A 147 -0.22 -9.67 -14.84
CA LEU A 147 -1.15 -9.70 -15.96
C LEU A 147 -2.60 -9.80 -15.47
N ALA A 148 -2.90 -10.67 -14.50
CA ALA A 148 -4.23 -10.79 -13.93
C ALA A 148 -4.74 -9.46 -13.34
N TYR A 149 -3.90 -8.77 -12.55
CA TYR A 149 -4.24 -7.45 -12.02
C TYR A 149 -4.44 -6.41 -13.14
N LEU A 150 -3.58 -6.38 -14.15
CA LEU A 150 -3.73 -5.45 -15.28
C LEU A 150 -5.06 -5.68 -16.04
N LEU A 151 -5.44 -6.95 -16.23
CA LEU A 151 -6.69 -7.32 -16.89
C LEU A 151 -7.93 -6.82 -16.13
N ILE A 152 -7.94 -6.87 -14.80
CA ILE A 152 -9.09 -6.37 -14.02
C ILE A 152 -9.20 -4.85 -13.97
N TYR A 153 -8.07 -4.14 -14.11
CA TYR A 153 -8.03 -2.66 -14.07
C TYR A 153 -8.49 -2.03 -15.38
N MET A 154 -8.11 -2.60 -16.53
CA MET A 154 -8.34 -1.92 -17.81
C MET A 154 -9.35 -2.63 -18.70
N PRO A 155 -9.06 -3.82 -19.29
CA PRO A 155 -9.97 -4.44 -20.25
C PRO A 155 -11.28 -4.93 -19.61
N MET A 156 -11.27 -5.39 -18.36
CA MET A 156 -12.48 -5.88 -17.71
C MET A 156 -13.53 -4.79 -17.49
N GLY A 157 -13.10 -3.58 -17.11
CA GLY A 157 -14.02 -2.44 -16.96
C GLY A 157 -14.67 -2.02 -18.28
N ILE A 158 -13.91 -2.05 -19.38
CA ILE A 158 -14.41 -1.77 -20.72
C ILE A 158 -15.41 -2.83 -21.16
N LEU A 159 -15.07 -4.11 -20.99
CA LEU A 159 -15.94 -5.24 -21.32
C LEU A 159 -17.28 -5.16 -20.57
N ILE A 160 -17.25 -4.92 -19.26
CA ILE A 160 -18.47 -4.77 -18.45
C ILE A 160 -19.30 -3.58 -18.95
N GLY A 161 -18.65 -2.44 -19.25
CA GLY A 161 -19.33 -1.26 -19.80
C GLY A 161 -20.03 -1.54 -21.13
N GLN A 162 -19.37 -2.28 -22.04
CA GLN A 162 -19.94 -2.69 -23.32
C GLN A 162 -21.09 -3.70 -23.15
N LEU A 163 -20.91 -4.71 -22.29
CA LEU A 163 -21.95 -5.70 -22.00
C LEU A 163 -23.20 -5.02 -21.45
N LEU A 164 -23.06 -4.03 -20.58
CA LEU A 164 -24.19 -3.35 -19.94
C LEU A 164 -24.74 -2.16 -20.73
N ALA A 165 -24.16 -1.81 -21.88
CA ALA A 165 -24.53 -0.60 -22.62
C ALA A 165 -26.03 -0.53 -22.95
N HIS A 166 -26.65 -1.68 -23.26
CA HIS A 166 -28.08 -1.78 -23.56
C HIS A 166 -28.99 -1.53 -22.36
N TRP A 167 -28.49 -1.72 -21.14
CA TRP A 167 -29.21 -1.52 -19.88
C TRP A 167 -28.88 -0.17 -19.22
N ALA A 168 -28.01 0.64 -19.84
CA ALA A 168 -27.62 1.92 -19.29
C ALA A 168 -28.82 2.89 -19.28
N PRO A 169 -29.20 3.45 -18.13
CA PRO A 169 -30.32 4.38 -18.06
C PRO A 169 -30.01 5.66 -18.83
N GLN A 170 -30.96 6.13 -19.65
CA GLN A 170 -30.85 7.42 -20.34
C GLN A 170 -30.87 8.55 -19.30
N MET A 171 -29.79 9.33 -19.21
CA MET A 171 -29.69 10.41 -18.23
C MET A 171 -30.04 11.78 -18.85
N PRO A 172 -30.79 12.63 -18.14
CA PRO A 172 -31.08 13.98 -18.59
C PRO A 172 -29.81 14.85 -18.66
N LEU A 173 -29.74 15.72 -19.67
CA LEU A 173 -28.58 16.58 -19.99
C LEU A 173 -28.16 17.53 -18.85
N SER A 174 -29.07 17.85 -17.92
CA SER A 174 -28.87 18.81 -16.82
C SER A 174 -27.99 18.31 -15.66
N ALA A 175 -27.67 17.01 -15.59
CA ALA A 175 -26.92 16.41 -14.49
C ALA A 175 -25.41 16.24 -14.78
N LYS A 176 -24.88 16.78 -15.89
CA LYS A 176 -23.53 16.45 -16.42
C LYS A 176 -22.35 16.79 -15.49
N ALA A 177 -22.38 17.86 -14.71
CA ALA A 177 -21.23 18.30 -13.90
C ALA A 177 -21.08 17.52 -12.58
N ASP A 178 -22.19 17.30 -11.86
CA ASP A 178 -22.18 16.53 -10.60
C ASP A 178 -21.96 15.02 -10.86
N ASN A 179 -22.44 14.54 -12.01
CA ASN A 179 -22.22 13.17 -12.48
C ASN A 179 -20.75 12.82 -12.72
N ASP A 180 -19.89 13.75 -13.14
CA ASP A 180 -18.50 13.39 -13.47
C ASP A 180 -17.71 12.98 -12.22
N SER A 181 -18.00 13.59 -11.06
CA SER A 181 -17.42 13.20 -9.77
C SER A 181 -17.93 11.82 -9.30
N LEU A 182 -19.23 11.57 -9.42
CA LEU A 182 -19.88 10.31 -9.04
C LEU A 182 -19.48 9.15 -9.97
N LEU A 183 -19.35 9.39 -11.27
CA LEU A 183 -18.86 8.43 -12.26
C LEU A 183 -17.41 8.03 -11.95
N ARG A 184 -16.55 9.01 -11.60
CA ARG A 184 -15.18 8.75 -11.17
C ARG A 184 -15.15 7.93 -9.87
N ALA A 185 -15.99 8.27 -8.88
CA ALA A 185 -16.08 7.52 -7.63
C ALA A 185 -16.54 6.07 -7.86
N GLY A 186 -17.59 5.85 -8.67
CA GLY A 186 -18.07 4.52 -9.02
C GLY A 186 -17.02 3.67 -9.75
N LYS A 187 -16.24 4.29 -10.65
CA LYS A 187 -15.11 3.64 -11.30
C LYS A 187 -14.03 3.19 -10.31
N GLN A 188 -13.68 4.05 -9.34
CA GLN A 188 -12.72 3.71 -8.28
C GLN A 188 -13.24 2.58 -7.37
N ILE A 189 -14.52 2.62 -6.98
CA ILE A 189 -15.15 1.54 -6.22
C ILE A 189 -15.04 0.21 -6.96
N GLY A 190 -15.36 0.20 -8.26
CA GLY A 190 -15.24 -1.01 -9.08
C GLY A 190 -13.81 -1.56 -9.16
N TYR A 191 -12.79 -0.69 -9.19
CA TYR A 191 -11.39 -1.12 -9.15
C TYR A 191 -11.00 -1.75 -7.81
N LEU A 192 -11.44 -1.14 -6.70
CA LEU A 192 -11.19 -1.68 -5.37
C LEU A 192 -11.85 -3.05 -5.19
N GLU A 193 -13.11 -3.20 -5.60
CA GLU A 193 -13.84 -4.46 -5.52
C GLU A 193 -13.17 -5.58 -6.31
N ARG A 194 -12.83 -5.32 -7.58
CA ARG A 194 -12.15 -6.34 -8.39
C ARG A 194 -10.78 -6.70 -7.84
N THR A 195 -10.05 -5.72 -7.30
CA THR A 195 -8.76 -5.98 -6.64
C THR A 195 -8.95 -6.91 -5.45
N LEU A 196 -9.89 -6.60 -4.54
CA LEU A 196 -10.19 -7.43 -3.38
C LEU A 196 -10.62 -8.84 -3.76
N ILE A 197 -11.52 -8.97 -4.74
CA ILE A 197 -11.99 -10.28 -5.21
C ILE A 197 -10.85 -11.10 -5.79
N LEU A 198 -10.05 -10.52 -6.70
CA LEU A 198 -8.92 -11.22 -7.30
C LEU A 198 -7.93 -11.66 -6.21
N THR A 199 -7.58 -10.77 -5.28
CA THR A 199 -6.71 -11.09 -4.15
C THR A 199 -7.27 -12.26 -3.34
N PHE A 200 -8.54 -12.19 -2.91
CA PHE A 200 -9.19 -13.26 -2.14
C PHE A 200 -9.21 -14.60 -2.86
N VAL A 201 -9.44 -14.63 -4.17
CA VAL A 201 -9.35 -15.88 -4.95
C VAL A 201 -7.93 -16.45 -4.90
N LEU A 202 -6.93 -15.63 -5.20
CA LEU A 202 -5.52 -16.06 -5.25
C LEU A 202 -5.03 -16.58 -3.88
N ILE A 203 -5.39 -15.93 -2.77
CA ILE A 203 -5.06 -16.40 -1.42
C ILE A 203 -6.00 -17.51 -0.90
N GLY A 204 -6.99 -17.93 -1.69
CA GLY A 204 -7.93 -19.01 -1.34
C GLY A 204 -9.05 -18.65 -0.37
N GLN A 205 -9.27 -17.38 -0.11
CA GLN A 205 -10.30 -16.87 0.80
C GLN A 205 -11.62 -16.57 0.07
N ILE A 206 -12.17 -17.57 -0.64
CA ILE A 206 -13.47 -17.45 -1.33
C ILE A 206 -14.61 -16.96 -0.41
N PRO A 207 -14.71 -17.36 0.87
CA PRO A 207 -15.74 -16.84 1.77
C PRO A 207 -15.72 -15.31 1.96
N ALA A 208 -14.53 -14.68 1.89
CA ALA A 208 -14.41 -13.23 2.04
C ALA A 208 -15.09 -12.46 0.89
N ILE A 209 -15.23 -13.08 -0.29
CA ILE A 209 -15.98 -12.51 -1.41
C ILE A 209 -17.48 -12.48 -1.10
N GLY A 210 -18.00 -13.50 -0.42
CA GLY A 210 -19.39 -13.53 0.06
C GLY A 210 -19.67 -12.42 1.07
N PHE A 211 -18.72 -12.14 1.97
CA PHE A 211 -18.81 -10.99 2.88
C PHE A 211 -18.82 -9.66 2.12
N LEU A 212 -17.95 -9.48 1.12
CA LEU A 212 -17.92 -8.27 0.29
C LEU A 212 -19.26 -8.06 -0.45
N LEU A 213 -19.83 -9.11 -1.02
CA LEU A 213 -21.16 -9.11 -1.64
C LEU A 213 -22.24 -8.67 -0.64
N ALA A 214 -22.28 -9.29 0.53
CA ALA A 214 -23.29 -9.01 1.55
C ALA A 214 -23.21 -7.55 2.03
N ALA A 215 -22.00 -7.05 2.31
CA ALA A 215 -21.78 -5.66 2.70
C ALA A 215 -22.31 -4.68 1.64
N LYS A 216 -22.02 -4.95 0.36
CA LYS A 216 -22.52 -4.12 -0.74
C LYS A 216 -24.04 -4.16 -0.88
N SER A 217 -24.66 -5.32 -0.69
CA SER A 217 -26.12 -5.45 -0.70
C SER A 217 -26.79 -4.63 0.40
N ILE A 218 -26.23 -4.63 1.63
CA ILE A 218 -26.76 -3.86 2.77
C ILE A 218 -26.81 -2.36 2.45
N PHE A 219 -25.74 -1.79 1.90
CA PHE A 219 -25.71 -0.37 1.53
C PHE A 219 -26.70 -0.03 0.40
N ARG A 220 -27.04 -1.00 -0.46
CA ARG A 220 -27.98 -0.79 -1.58
C ARG A 220 -29.45 -0.90 -1.19
N PHE A 221 -29.79 -1.51 -0.05
CA PHE A 221 -31.18 -1.64 0.42
C PHE A 221 -31.85 -0.29 0.76
N GLY A 222 -31.08 0.74 1.11
CA GLY A 222 -31.60 2.09 1.38
C GLY A 222 -32.14 2.80 0.13
N ASP A 223 -31.47 2.61 -1.01
CA ASP A 223 -31.78 3.29 -2.29
C ASP A 223 -33.06 2.75 -2.97
N LEU A 224 -33.40 1.48 -2.70
CA LEU A 224 -34.55 0.78 -3.31
C LEU A 224 -35.94 1.34 -2.92
N ARG A 225 -36.02 2.24 -1.94
CA ARG A 225 -37.28 2.82 -1.45
C ARG A 225 -37.81 3.97 -2.32
N GLN A 226 -37.00 4.56 -3.21
CA GLN A 226 -37.42 5.67 -4.07
C GLN A 226 -37.75 5.17 -5.50
N THR A 227 -38.99 5.38 -5.95
CA THR A 227 -39.55 4.81 -7.19
C THR A 227 -38.84 5.25 -8.48
N GLY A 228 -38.13 6.37 -8.46
CA GLY A 228 -37.36 6.89 -9.61
C GLY A 228 -36.01 6.21 -9.86
N ASP A 229 -35.50 5.43 -8.90
CA ASP A 229 -34.14 4.85 -8.94
C ASP A 229 -34.10 3.34 -9.26
N LYS A 230 -35.23 2.71 -9.60
CA LYS A 230 -35.30 1.26 -9.88
C LYS A 230 -34.38 0.80 -11.02
N MET A 231 -34.45 1.46 -12.17
CA MET A 231 -33.61 1.14 -13.34
C MET A 231 -32.11 1.33 -13.05
N ARG A 232 -31.74 2.35 -12.29
CA ARG A 232 -30.36 2.59 -11.85
C ARG A 232 -29.90 1.55 -10.84
N THR A 233 -30.81 1.09 -9.99
CA THR A 233 -30.53 0.03 -9.01
C THR A 233 -30.26 -1.29 -9.68
N GLU A 234 -31.08 -1.68 -10.65
CA GLU A 234 -30.89 -2.88 -11.46
C GLU A 234 -29.60 -2.82 -12.29
N TYR A 235 -29.32 -1.68 -12.95
CA TYR A 235 -28.08 -1.49 -13.71
C TYR A 235 -26.81 -1.70 -12.85
N VAL A 236 -26.78 -1.10 -11.66
CA VAL A 236 -25.64 -1.25 -10.73
C VAL A 236 -25.53 -2.66 -10.17
N LEU A 237 -26.66 -3.31 -9.87
CA LEU A 237 -26.69 -4.69 -9.40
C LEU A 237 -26.13 -5.64 -10.47
N LEU A 238 -26.63 -5.53 -11.71
CA LEU A 238 -26.13 -6.27 -12.86
C LEU A 238 -24.63 -6.04 -13.06
N GLY A 239 -24.18 -4.79 -13.03
CA GLY A 239 -22.76 -4.50 -13.20
C GLY A 239 -21.87 -5.05 -12.11
N THR A 240 -22.35 -5.08 -10.87
CA THR A 240 -21.65 -5.73 -9.76
C THR A 240 -21.55 -7.24 -9.99
N LEU A 241 -22.66 -7.91 -10.29
CA LEU A 241 -22.68 -9.36 -10.50
C LEU A 241 -21.81 -9.79 -11.69
N PHE A 242 -21.86 -9.08 -12.81
CA PHE A 242 -20.98 -9.33 -13.96
C PHE A 242 -19.51 -9.12 -13.58
N SER A 243 -19.19 -8.00 -12.92
CA SER A 243 -17.83 -7.71 -12.46
C SER A 243 -17.29 -8.80 -11.55
N PHE A 244 -18.09 -9.26 -10.59
CA PHE A 244 -17.67 -10.25 -9.60
C PHE A 244 -17.47 -11.60 -10.27
N THR A 245 -18.42 -12.02 -11.10
CA THR A 245 -18.35 -13.29 -11.84
C THR A 245 -17.09 -13.35 -12.72
N LEU A 246 -16.86 -12.34 -13.55
CA LEU A 246 -15.70 -12.29 -14.45
C LEU A 246 -14.38 -12.24 -13.68
N THR A 247 -14.33 -11.50 -12.57
CA THR A 247 -13.12 -11.42 -11.73
C THR A 247 -12.83 -12.75 -11.04
N ILE A 248 -13.86 -13.43 -10.52
CA ILE A 248 -13.72 -14.77 -9.91
C ILE A 248 -13.23 -15.77 -10.95
N MET A 249 -13.83 -15.80 -12.14
CA MET A 249 -13.42 -16.71 -13.22
C MET A 249 -11.96 -16.50 -13.60
N LEU A 250 -11.55 -15.24 -13.81
CA LEU A 250 -10.16 -14.91 -14.08
C LEU A 250 -9.24 -15.35 -12.93
N GLY A 251 -9.59 -15.04 -11.69
CA GLY A 251 -8.80 -15.41 -10.52
C GLY A 251 -8.61 -16.91 -10.36
N LEU A 252 -9.68 -17.71 -10.59
CA LEU A 252 -9.61 -19.17 -10.52
C LEU A 252 -8.75 -19.74 -11.64
N MET A 253 -8.84 -19.18 -12.85
CA MET A 253 -7.99 -19.57 -13.97
C MET A 253 -6.52 -19.32 -13.65
N ILE A 254 -6.18 -18.13 -13.16
CA ILE A 254 -4.80 -17.77 -12.78
C ILE A 254 -4.30 -18.66 -11.64
N LYS A 255 -5.13 -18.87 -10.61
CA LYS A 255 -4.78 -19.75 -9.49
C LYS A 255 -4.51 -21.20 -9.92
N LYS A 256 -5.23 -21.72 -10.91
CA LYS A 256 -5.00 -23.07 -11.45
C LYS A 256 -3.69 -23.15 -12.24
N LEU A 257 -3.27 -22.04 -12.84
CA LEU A 257 -2.03 -21.96 -13.60
C LEU A 257 -0.82 -21.78 -12.68
N LEU A 258 -0.95 -21.11 -11.53
CA LEU A 258 0.12 -20.94 -10.52
C LEU A 258 0.41 -22.24 -9.77
#